data_AF-A0A8S3ZX99-F1
#
_entry.id   AF-A0A8S3ZX99-F1
#
_cell.length_a   1.000
_cell.length_b   1.000
_cell.length_c   1.000
_cell.angle_alpha   90.00
_cell.angle_beta   90.00
_cell.angle_gamma   90.00
#
_symmetry.space_group_name_H-M   'P 1'
#
loop_
_entity.id
_entity.type
_entity.pdbx_description
1 polymer ?
#
loop_
_entity_poly.entity_id
_entity_poly.type
_entity_poly.pdbx_seq_one_letter_code
_entity_poly.pdbx_strand_id
1 'polypeptide(L)'
;MSCICLPGPWECEYSYGGEADLHRHYTRCTKNPGHKNFIPVDKFCIEDLPEDYRDKVVINYIRAVSDLTVRVKVEYVSDKRPETVPGIRKSYPGYSFRGQRRATVGTGGVFSIKFSNEEEGQTCKCKVCRISSTPETNFAIITIHTATHVVFDDLEGEHTTCHLFFDRGGTPDACSGVVALTGMSRVLNEVIKDICLIEYHTHNLDLAHRLEKTIMEIHELMLHSYNQTPNMTKLKHCRSIQDRQPLLFMVSHPHGCSKQVSLGRWTSADVSNRLILSFQYSTSTCPGSSGARICVFPELSTKGVNLSTYTLFLPSLRAHCGASFMQLGESFGRVYEGQYAFLYL
;
A
#
# COMPACT_ATOMS: atom_id res chain seq x y z
N MET A 1 0.12 -29.62 11.00
CA MET A 1 0.33 -28.24 11.49
C MET A 1 -0.67 -27.33 10.81
N SER A 2 -1.57 -26.74 11.58
CA SER A 2 -2.67 -25.88 11.15
C SER A 2 -2.24 -24.42 11.18
N CYS A 3 -2.35 -23.71 10.06
CA CYS A 3 -2.14 -22.26 10.01
C CYS A 3 -3.38 -21.53 10.55
N ILE A 4 -3.14 -20.51 11.36
CA ILE A 4 -4.18 -19.71 12.00
C ILE A 4 -4.23 -18.36 11.30
N CYS A 5 -5.23 -18.15 10.45
CA CYS A 5 -5.67 -16.79 10.10
C CYS A 5 -6.44 -16.26 11.31
N LEU A 6 -5.84 -15.37 12.10
CA LEU A 6 -6.53 -14.77 13.25
C LEU A 6 -7.60 -13.80 12.73
N PRO A 7 -8.89 -13.94 13.13
CA PRO A 7 -9.93 -12.97 12.80
C PRO A 7 -9.68 -11.64 13.57
N GLY A 8 -8.76 -10.86 13.05
CA GLY A 8 -8.51 -9.45 13.34
C GLY A 8 -9.23 -8.53 12.34
N PRO A 9 -9.41 -7.23 12.63
CA PRO A 9 -9.62 -6.27 11.55
C PRO A 9 -8.39 -6.16 10.63
N TRP A 10 -7.23 -6.68 11.04
CA TRP A 10 -6.01 -6.77 10.26
C TRP A 10 -5.82 -8.18 9.69
N GLU A 11 -5.42 -8.25 8.42
CA GLU A 11 -5.13 -9.49 7.73
C GLU A 11 -3.62 -9.71 7.67
N CYS A 12 -3.11 -10.58 8.52
CA CYS A 12 -1.70 -10.96 8.51
C CYS A 12 -1.50 -12.28 7.78
N GLU A 13 -0.48 -12.35 6.93
CA GLU A 13 -0.04 -13.58 6.29
C GLU A 13 1.30 -13.99 6.89
N TYR A 14 1.32 -15.13 7.58
CA TYR A 14 2.52 -15.73 8.17
C TYR A 14 2.95 -16.95 7.35
N SER A 15 4.24 -17.09 7.09
CA SER A 15 4.82 -18.28 6.47
C SER A 15 5.74 -19.03 7.43
N TYR A 16 5.57 -20.35 7.51
CA TYR A 16 6.36 -21.24 8.36
C TYR A 16 7.44 -21.99 7.56
N GLY A 17 7.16 -22.27 6.29
CA GLY A 17 8.00 -23.00 5.34
C GLY A 17 8.46 -22.15 4.14
N GLY A 18 8.44 -20.82 4.27
CA GLY A 18 8.87 -19.90 3.22
C GLY A 18 7.87 -19.79 2.06
N GLU A 19 8.37 -19.65 0.84
CA GLU A 19 7.54 -19.39 -0.34
C GLU A 19 6.56 -20.53 -0.67
N ALA A 20 6.93 -21.79 -0.39
CA ALA A 20 6.06 -22.94 -0.66
C ALA A 20 4.76 -22.90 0.18
N ASP A 21 4.83 -22.36 1.40
CA ASP A 21 3.66 -22.19 2.26
C ASP A 21 2.72 -21.12 1.73
N LEU A 22 3.25 -20.04 1.15
CA LEU A 22 2.46 -18.96 0.57
C LEU A 22 1.60 -19.47 -0.60
N HIS A 23 2.17 -20.29 -1.50
CA HIS A 23 1.41 -20.96 -2.57
C HIS A 23 0.35 -21.92 -2.03
N ARG A 24 0.65 -22.62 -0.94
CA ARG A 24 -0.32 -23.49 -0.28
C ARG A 24 -1.46 -22.67 0.32
N HIS A 25 -1.20 -21.52 0.92
CA HIS A 25 -2.23 -20.63 1.45
C HIS A 25 -3.08 -20.03 0.34
N TYR A 26 -2.45 -19.63 -0.77
CA TYR A 26 -3.14 -19.20 -1.97
C TYR A 26 -4.09 -20.31 -2.48
N THR A 27 -3.59 -21.52 -2.76
CA THR A 27 -4.45 -22.61 -3.28
C THR A 27 -5.55 -23.05 -2.31
N ARG A 28 -5.37 -22.86 -1.00
CA ARG A 28 -6.34 -23.24 0.05
C ARG A 28 -7.13 -22.05 0.62
N CYS A 29 -7.08 -20.89 -0.02
CA CYS A 29 -7.73 -19.69 0.49
C CYS A 29 -9.24 -19.88 0.58
N THR A 30 -9.78 -19.77 1.79
CA THR A 30 -11.23 -19.85 2.04
C THR A 30 -11.92 -18.49 1.88
N LYS A 31 -11.18 -17.39 2.00
CA LYS A 31 -11.73 -16.03 1.89
C LYS A 31 -12.14 -15.68 0.46
N ASN A 32 -11.31 -16.04 -0.52
CA ASN A 32 -11.61 -15.91 -1.94
C ASN A 32 -11.30 -17.23 -2.67
N PRO A 33 -12.19 -18.23 -2.58
CA PRO A 33 -11.95 -19.55 -3.17
C PRO A 33 -11.64 -19.47 -4.67
N GLY A 34 -10.46 -19.96 -5.05
CA GLY A 34 -9.96 -19.94 -6.43
C GLY A 34 -9.63 -18.55 -6.97
N HIS A 35 -9.63 -17.52 -6.11
CA HIS A 35 -9.20 -16.15 -6.43
C HIS A 35 -9.82 -15.57 -7.71
N LYS A 36 -11.08 -15.90 -8.01
CA LYS A 36 -11.75 -15.54 -9.28
C LYS A 36 -11.81 -14.04 -9.59
N ASN A 37 -11.71 -13.20 -8.57
CA ASN A 37 -11.73 -11.73 -8.67
C ASN A 37 -10.33 -11.10 -8.63
N PHE A 38 -9.28 -11.92 -8.69
CA PHE A 38 -7.89 -11.48 -8.80
C PHE A 38 -7.41 -11.79 -10.21
N ILE A 39 -6.98 -10.75 -10.91
CA ILE A 39 -6.50 -10.83 -12.29
C ILE A 39 -4.98 -10.62 -12.24
N PRO A 40 -4.16 -11.57 -12.73
CA PRO A 40 -2.72 -11.38 -12.78
C PRO A 40 -2.38 -10.10 -13.55
N VAL A 41 -1.49 -9.29 -12.99
CA VAL A 41 -1.22 -7.94 -13.56
C VAL A 41 -0.68 -8.02 -14.99
N ASP A 42 0.07 -9.08 -15.31
CA ASP A 42 0.62 -9.34 -16.64
C ASP A 42 -0.45 -9.77 -17.68
N LYS A 43 -1.64 -10.14 -17.20
CA LYS A 43 -2.80 -10.52 -18.01
C LYS A 43 -3.91 -9.49 -18.02
N PHE A 44 -3.83 -8.48 -17.15
CA PHE A 44 -4.86 -7.45 -17.04
C PHE A 44 -4.94 -6.60 -18.31
N CYS A 45 -6.13 -6.59 -18.90
CA CYS A 45 -6.44 -5.93 -20.18
C CYS A 45 -7.66 -5.02 -20.05
N ILE A 46 -8.00 -4.32 -21.15
CA ILE A 46 -9.08 -3.32 -21.12
C ILE A 46 -10.44 -4.01 -21.00
N GLU A 47 -10.56 -5.24 -21.50
CA GLU A 47 -11.79 -6.03 -21.45
C GLU A 47 -12.18 -6.47 -20.03
N ASP A 48 -11.19 -6.53 -19.13
CA ASP A 48 -11.39 -6.83 -17.70
C ASP A 48 -12.09 -5.68 -16.95
N LEU A 49 -12.05 -4.47 -17.52
CA LEU A 49 -12.74 -3.32 -16.96
C LEU A 49 -14.25 -3.38 -17.27
N PRO A 50 -15.11 -2.89 -16.35
CA PRO A 50 -16.51 -2.64 -16.65
C PRO A 50 -16.64 -1.77 -17.90
N GLU A 51 -17.69 -1.99 -18.70
CA GLU A 51 -17.86 -1.36 -20.02
C GLU A 51 -17.67 0.16 -20.00
N ASP A 52 -18.28 0.84 -19.01
CA ASP A 52 -18.20 2.29 -18.83
C ASP A 52 -16.80 2.81 -18.46
N TYR A 53 -15.90 1.92 -18.05
CA TYR A 53 -14.53 2.22 -17.63
C TYR A 53 -13.48 1.70 -18.63
N ARG A 54 -13.89 1.20 -19.80
CA ARG A 54 -12.98 0.69 -20.85
C ARG A 54 -12.28 1.82 -21.59
N ASP A 55 -11.43 2.54 -20.88
CA ASP A 55 -10.65 3.66 -21.37
C ASP A 55 -9.13 3.40 -21.22
N LYS A 56 -8.35 3.90 -22.18
CA LYS A 56 -6.88 3.73 -22.18
C LYS A 56 -6.21 4.44 -20.99
N VAL A 57 -6.77 5.56 -20.52
CA VAL A 57 -6.30 6.29 -19.35
C VAL A 57 -6.46 5.44 -18.09
N VAL A 58 -7.60 4.75 -17.95
CA VAL A 58 -7.91 3.89 -16.80
C VAL A 58 -6.93 2.72 -16.72
N ILE A 59 -6.70 2.00 -17.82
CA ILE A 59 -5.75 0.88 -17.84
C ILE A 59 -4.30 1.35 -17.63
N ASN A 60 -3.90 2.49 -18.20
CA ASN A 60 -2.56 3.06 -17.98
C ASN A 60 -2.36 3.47 -16.52
N TYR A 61 -3.39 4.00 -15.88
CA TYR A 61 -3.35 4.36 -14.45
C TYR A 61 -3.15 3.11 -13.58
N ILE A 62 -3.90 2.03 -13.84
CA ILE A 62 -3.74 0.76 -13.10
C ILE A 62 -2.32 0.21 -13.29
N ARG A 63 -1.79 0.24 -14.51
CA ARG A 63 -0.42 -0.22 -14.81
C ARG A 63 0.63 0.60 -14.08
N ALA A 64 0.52 1.93 -14.10
CA ALA A 64 1.45 2.80 -13.38
C ALA A 64 1.38 2.57 -11.86
N VAL A 65 0.18 2.41 -11.29
CA VAL A 65 0.02 2.01 -9.87
C VAL A 65 0.66 0.66 -9.60
N SER A 66 0.56 -0.28 -10.54
CA SER A 66 1.17 -1.60 -10.40
C SER A 66 2.69 -1.53 -10.38
N ASP A 67 3.31 -0.65 -11.15
CA ASP A 67 4.77 -0.45 -11.18
C ASP A 67 5.31 0.10 -9.86
N LEU A 68 4.49 0.86 -9.12
CA LEU A 68 4.82 1.34 -7.79
C LEU A 68 4.42 0.37 -6.67
N THR A 69 3.66 -0.68 -6.96
CA THR A 69 3.21 -1.66 -5.95
C THR A 69 4.36 -2.61 -5.62
N VAL A 70 4.61 -2.83 -4.32
CA VAL A 70 5.71 -3.67 -3.85
C VAL A 70 5.20 -4.82 -2.99
N ARG A 71 5.86 -5.97 -3.09
CA ARG A 71 5.71 -7.06 -2.13
C ARG A 71 6.58 -6.75 -0.93
N VAL A 72 6.01 -6.72 0.27
CA VAL A 72 6.76 -6.55 1.52
C VAL A 72 6.91 -7.91 2.18
N LYS A 73 8.15 -8.32 2.46
CA LYS A 73 8.47 -9.54 3.21
C LYS A 73 9.27 -9.16 4.45
N VAL A 74 8.78 -9.50 5.64
CA VAL A 74 9.46 -9.24 6.92
C VAL A 74 9.87 -10.56 7.52
N GLU A 75 11.10 -10.70 8.00
CA GLU A 75 11.63 -11.97 8.52
C GLU A 75 11.78 -12.01 10.05
N TYR A 76 11.40 -10.94 10.73
CA TYR A 76 11.51 -10.79 12.18
C TYR A 76 10.29 -10.07 12.75
N VAL A 77 9.86 -10.47 13.95
CA VAL A 77 8.78 -9.80 14.68
C VAL A 77 9.35 -9.10 15.91
N SER A 78 9.22 -7.78 15.96
CA SER A 78 9.82 -6.95 17.01
C SER A 78 9.24 -7.23 18.39
N ASP A 79 10.11 -7.29 19.39
CA ASP A 79 9.75 -7.37 20.81
C ASP A 79 8.94 -6.15 21.30
N LYS A 80 8.96 -5.06 20.53
CA LYS A 80 8.23 -3.83 20.83
C LYS A 80 6.78 -3.83 20.36
N ARG A 81 6.32 -4.84 19.60
CA ARG A 81 4.89 -4.95 19.27
C ARG A 81 4.04 -4.94 20.56
N PRO A 82 2.99 -4.12 20.65
CA PRO A 82 2.21 -4.01 21.88
C PRO A 82 1.41 -5.29 22.13
N GLU A 83 1.00 -5.53 23.38
CA GLU A 83 0.12 -6.66 23.71
C GLU A 83 -1.25 -6.53 23.08
N THR A 84 -1.81 -5.33 23.20
CA THR A 84 -3.12 -4.99 22.69
C THR A 84 -3.03 -3.78 21.78
N VAL A 85 -3.99 -3.67 20.87
CA VAL A 85 -4.16 -2.48 20.05
C VAL A 85 -4.44 -1.29 20.97
N PRO A 86 -3.78 -0.13 20.80
CA PRO A 86 -4.03 1.04 21.63
C PRO A 86 -5.53 1.38 21.69
N GLY A 87 -6.08 1.46 22.92
CA GLY A 87 -7.49 1.75 23.16
C GLY A 87 -8.47 0.59 22.97
N ILE A 88 -8.03 -0.59 22.53
CA ILE A 88 -8.90 -1.77 22.34
C ILE A 88 -8.33 -2.96 23.12
N ARG A 89 -9.17 -3.71 23.85
CA ARG A 89 -8.78 -4.95 24.55
C ARG A 89 -8.59 -6.16 23.61
N LYS A 90 -8.07 -5.94 22.40
CA LYS A 90 -7.80 -6.97 21.39
C LYS A 90 -6.30 -7.10 21.19
N SER A 91 -5.80 -8.33 21.11
CA SER A 91 -4.36 -8.57 20.93
C SER A 91 -3.85 -7.97 19.62
N TYR A 92 -2.67 -7.34 19.66
CA TYR A 92 -2.05 -6.77 18.47
C TYR A 92 -1.50 -7.87 17.56
N PRO A 93 -1.62 -7.74 16.22
CA PRO A 93 -1.09 -8.74 15.31
C PRO A 93 0.41 -8.98 15.53
N GLY A 94 0.80 -10.25 15.66
CA GLY A 94 2.20 -10.64 15.87
C GLY A 94 2.68 -10.62 17.32
N TYR A 95 1.88 -10.17 18.29
CA TYR A 95 2.29 -10.10 19.71
C TYR A 95 2.82 -11.44 20.27
N SER A 96 2.18 -12.55 19.93
CA SER A 96 2.60 -13.89 20.38
C SER A 96 3.91 -14.38 19.75
N PHE A 97 4.43 -13.66 18.76
CA PHE A 97 5.63 -14.02 17.99
C PHE A 97 6.80 -13.06 18.22
N ARG A 98 6.67 -12.12 19.16
CA ARG A 98 7.73 -11.18 19.54
C ARG A 98 9.07 -11.88 19.78
N GLY A 99 10.12 -11.31 19.22
CA GLY A 99 11.49 -11.82 19.35
C GLY A 99 11.81 -13.00 18.44
N GLN A 100 10.84 -13.47 17.64
CA GLN A 100 11.00 -14.65 16.80
C GLN A 100 11.28 -14.26 15.35
N ARG A 101 12.08 -15.10 14.68
CA ARG A 101 12.19 -15.11 13.22
C ARG A 101 10.95 -15.77 12.64
N ARG A 102 9.99 -14.95 12.21
CA ARG A 102 8.74 -15.38 11.57
C ARG A 102 8.55 -14.56 10.31
N ALA A 103 8.47 -15.25 9.18
CA ALA A 103 8.22 -14.59 7.91
C ALA A 103 6.77 -14.12 7.85
N THR A 104 6.57 -12.83 7.62
CA THR A 104 5.28 -12.26 7.24
C THR A 104 5.37 -11.61 5.87
N VAL A 105 4.24 -11.55 5.18
CA VAL A 105 4.14 -10.87 3.89
C VAL A 105 2.98 -9.90 3.88
N GLY A 106 3.17 -8.82 3.13
CA GLY A 106 2.20 -7.78 2.90
C GLY A 106 2.42 -7.12 1.55
N THR A 107 1.65 -6.07 1.31
CA THR A 107 1.78 -5.19 0.16
C THR A 107 2.17 -3.80 0.64
N GLY A 108 2.89 -3.07 -0.20
CA GLY A 108 3.08 -1.64 -0.03
C GLY A 108 3.11 -0.95 -1.38
N GLY A 109 3.56 0.30 -1.39
CA GLY A 109 3.95 0.92 -2.64
C GLY A 109 4.86 2.12 -2.47
N VAL A 110 5.57 2.46 -3.52
CA VAL A 110 6.48 3.60 -3.54
C VAL A 110 5.67 4.89 -3.43
N PHE A 111 5.87 5.62 -2.33
CA PHE A 111 5.15 6.83 -1.96
C PHE A 111 5.84 8.09 -2.49
N SER A 112 7.15 8.19 -2.31
CA SER A 112 7.93 9.35 -2.75
C SER A 112 9.38 8.98 -3.03
N ILE A 113 10.02 9.74 -3.92
CA ILE A 113 11.46 9.70 -4.19
C ILE A 113 12.04 11.04 -3.78
N LYS A 114 13.14 11.03 -3.02
CA LYS A 114 13.95 12.23 -2.74
C LYS A 114 15.37 12.00 -3.21
N PHE A 115 15.88 12.85 -4.10
CA PHE A 115 17.29 12.86 -4.49
C PHE A 115 18.10 13.67 -3.47
N SER A 116 19.32 13.22 -3.20
CA SER A 116 20.27 13.98 -2.40
C SER A 116 20.70 15.24 -3.14
N ASN A 117 20.66 16.39 -2.48
CA ASN A 117 21.22 17.62 -3.00
C ASN A 117 22.67 17.75 -2.53
N GLU A 118 23.62 17.91 -3.45
CA GLU A 118 25.05 18.09 -3.10
C GLU A 118 25.26 19.31 -2.19
N GLU A 119 24.43 20.35 -2.34
CA GLU A 119 24.49 21.59 -1.55
C GLU A 119 24.19 21.37 -0.06
N GLU A 120 23.46 20.32 0.31
CA GLU A 120 23.11 20.04 1.70
C GLU A 120 24.22 19.28 2.46
N GLY A 121 25.32 18.90 1.78
CA GLY A 121 26.41 18.11 2.37
C GLY A 121 25.96 16.77 2.94
N GLN A 122 24.79 16.27 2.50
CA GLN A 122 24.22 15.04 3.01
C GLN A 122 24.96 13.84 2.45
N THR A 123 25.24 12.89 3.33
CA THR A 123 25.84 11.60 2.98
C THR A 123 24.81 10.49 3.11
N CYS A 124 24.95 9.47 2.27
CA CYS A 124 24.02 8.34 2.24
C CYS A 124 24.03 7.59 3.59
N LYS A 125 22.84 7.31 4.13
CA LYS A 125 22.65 6.59 5.40
C LYS A 125 22.48 5.08 5.22
N CYS A 126 22.70 4.54 4.02
CA CYS A 126 22.65 3.10 3.80
C CYS A 126 23.71 2.39 4.64
N LYS A 127 23.51 1.09 4.91
CA LYS A 127 24.41 0.30 5.77
C LYS A 127 25.87 0.33 5.30
N VAL A 128 26.10 0.34 3.98
CA VAL A 128 27.43 0.38 3.36
C VAL A 128 28.09 1.73 3.59
N CYS A 129 27.40 2.84 3.31
CA CYS A 129 27.96 4.18 3.49
C CYS A 129 28.17 4.54 4.97
N ARG A 130 27.33 4.03 5.88
CA ARG A 130 27.48 4.27 7.33
C ARG A 130 28.83 3.79 7.89
N ILE A 131 29.43 2.76 7.27
CA ILE A 131 30.73 2.22 7.69
C ILE A 131 31.88 2.62 6.76
N SER A 132 31.59 3.33 5.66
CA SER A 132 32.59 3.78 4.70
C SER A 132 33.30 5.03 5.22
N SER A 133 34.62 5.13 4.99
CA SER A 133 35.37 6.38 5.19
C SER A 133 35.05 7.43 4.12
N THR A 134 34.47 7.01 3.00
CA THR A 134 34.06 7.85 1.86
C THR A 134 32.61 7.52 1.52
N PRO A 135 31.64 8.00 2.32
CA PRO A 135 30.23 7.76 2.04
C PRO A 135 29.80 8.49 0.76
N GLU A 136 28.91 7.86 -0.01
CA GLU A 136 28.38 8.45 -1.25
C GLU A 136 27.51 9.67 -0.92
N THR A 137 27.68 10.73 -1.71
CA THR A 137 26.89 11.97 -1.62
C THR A 137 25.79 12.02 -2.67
N ASN A 138 25.88 11.22 -3.74
CA ASN A 138 24.87 11.12 -4.77
C ASN A 138 24.03 9.84 -4.58
N PHE A 139 22.83 10.00 -4.04
CA PHE A 139 21.92 8.91 -3.72
C PHE A 139 20.46 9.36 -3.81
N ALA A 140 19.55 8.40 -3.77
CA ALA A 140 18.12 8.66 -3.62
C ALA A 140 17.54 7.94 -2.39
N ILE A 141 16.50 8.52 -1.82
CA ILE A 141 15.67 7.92 -0.77
C ILE A 141 14.33 7.54 -1.39
N ILE A 142 14.04 6.24 -1.40
CA ILE A 142 12.77 5.68 -1.81
C ILE A 142 11.94 5.47 -0.55
N THR A 143 10.84 6.20 -0.41
CA THR A 143 9.88 6.00 0.68
C THR A 143 8.81 5.03 0.21
N ILE A 144 8.63 3.93 0.93
CA ILE A 144 7.57 2.95 0.68
C ILE A 144 6.56 3.07 1.80
N HIS A 145 5.27 3.11 1.46
CA HIS A 145 4.20 3.00 2.44
C HIS A 145 3.71 1.55 2.53
N THR A 146 3.27 1.12 3.70
CA THR A 146 2.58 -0.14 3.98
C THR A 146 1.76 0.02 5.28
N ALA A 147 1.25 -1.08 5.83
CA ALA A 147 0.54 -1.05 7.11
C ALA A 147 1.49 -1.29 8.31
N THR A 148 1.23 -0.64 9.44
CA THR A 148 2.05 -0.80 10.67
C THR A 148 2.05 -2.23 11.20
N HIS A 149 0.94 -2.95 11.04
CA HIS A 149 0.92 -4.35 11.43
C HIS A 149 1.75 -5.25 10.50
N VAL A 150 2.11 -4.80 9.29
CA VAL A 150 3.04 -5.50 8.38
C VAL A 150 4.48 -5.23 8.82
N VAL A 151 4.89 -3.95 8.86
CA VAL A 151 6.22 -3.52 9.38
C VAL A 151 6.00 -2.57 10.56
N PHE A 152 6.45 -2.98 11.74
CA PHE A 152 6.16 -2.27 12.97
C PHE A 152 7.19 -1.20 13.34
N ASP A 153 8.49 -1.50 13.29
CA ASP A 153 9.56 -0.59 13.72
C ASP A 153 10.85 -0.79 12.91
N ASP A 154 11.89 -0.02 13.26
CA ASP A 154 13.20 -0.08 12.59
C ASP A 154 13.80 -1.49 12.59
N LEU A 155 13.59 -2.28 13.66
CA LEU A 155 14.15 -3.63 13.76
C LEU A 155 13.47 -4.59 12.77
N GLU A 156 12.15 -4.47 12.60
CA GLU A 156 11.45 -5.18 11.52
C GLU A 156 11.85 -4.66 10.14
N GLY A 157 12.04 -3.34 9.99
CA GLY A 157 12.53 -2.71 8.76
C GLY A 157 13.90 -3.24 8.32
N GLU A 158 14.84 -3.40 9.23
CA GLU A 158 16.16 -3.99 8.98
C GLU A 158 16.07 -5.44 8.45
N HIS A 159 15.02 -6.16 8.84
CA HIS A 159 14.72 -7.53 8.42
C HIS A 159 13.63 -7.59 7.33
N THR A 160 13.37 -6.47 6.66
CA THR A 160 12.39 -6.38 5.58
C THR A 160 13.08 -6.38 4.21
N THR A 161 12.50 -7.12 3.27
CA THR A 161 12.81 -7.06 1.85
C THR A 161 11.57 -6.63 1.07
N CYS A 162 11.70 -5.59 0.25
CA CYS A 162 10.65 -5.19 -0.70
C CYS A 162 11.00 -5.66 -2.10
N HIS A 163 10.06 -6.33 -2.78
CA HIS A 163 10.26 -6.79 -4.17
C HIS A 163 9.42 -5.93 -5.12
N LEU A 164 10.10 -5.14 -5.94
CA LEU A 164 9.52 -4.39 -7.05
C LEU A 164 9.38 -5.31 -8.28
N PHE A 165 8.38 -5.04 -9.11
CA PHE A 165 8.17 -5.71 -10.40
C PHE A 165 7.96 -7.24 -10.32
N PHE A 166 7.46 -7.73 -9.17
CA PHE A 166 7.10 -9.15 -9.00
C PHE A 166 5.70 -9.44 -9.57
N ASP A 167 5.64 -9.45 -10.90
CA ASP A 167 4.38 -9.45 -11.66
C ASP A 167 3.83 -10.86 -11.92
N ARG A 168 4.72 -11.84 -12.03
CA ARG A 168 4.40 -13.22 -12.41
C ARG A 168 5.30 -14.21 -11.67
N GLY A 169 5.00 -15.50 -11.80
CA GLY A 169 5.84 -16.59 -11.31
C GLY A 169 5.56 -16.99 -9.85
N GLY A 170 6.28 -18.03 -9.40
CA GLY A 170 6.10 -18.59 -8.07
C GLY A 170 6.83 -17.80 -6.98
N THR A 171 8.09 -17.46 -7.21
CA THR A 171 8.92 -16.78 -6.22
C THR A 171 9.59 -15.56 -6.84
N PRO A 172 9.89 -14.51 -6.05
CA PRO A 172 10.62 -13.35 -6.56
C PRO A 172 11.96 -13.74 -7.22
N ASP A 173 12.72 -14.64 -6.60
CA ASP A 173 14.06 -15.06 -7.05
C ASP A 173 14.04 -15.79 -8.40
N ALA A 174 12.92 -16.44 -8.75
CA ALA A 174 12.78 -17.14 -10.03
C ALA A 174 12.40 -16.21 -11.19
N CYS A 175 12.15 -14.92 -10.93
CA CYS A 175 11.56 -13.99 -11.89
C CYS A 175 12.57 -12.97 -12.40
N SER A 176 12.80 -13.00 -13.71
CA SER A 176 13.64 -12.00 -14.38
C SER A 176 13.05 -10.59 -14.22
N GLY A 177 13.87 -9.62 -13.81
CA GLY A 177 13.48 -8.21 -13.71
C GLY A 177 12.90 -7.78 -12.36
N VAL A 178 12.73 -8.71 -11.41
CA VAL A 178 12.40 -8.37 -10.03
C VAL A 178 13.58 -7.64 -9.39
N VAL A 179 13.30 -6.53 -8.70
CA VAL A 179 14.31 -5.77 -7.95
C VAL A 179 14.02 -5.92 -6.47
N ALA A 180 14.98 -6.47 -5.73
CA ALA A 180 14.92 -6.61 -4.28
C ALA A 180 15.56 -5.40 -3.59
N LEU A 181 14.81 -4.75 -2.72
CA LEU A 181 15.26 -3.65 -1.86
C LEU A 181 15.44 -4.22 -0.45
N THR A 182 16.68 -4.18 0.06
CA THR A 182 17.05 -4.74 1.37
C THR A 182 17.77 -3.73 2.22
N GLY A 183 17.61 -3.80 3.54
CA GLY A 183 18.32 -2.90 4.46
C GLY A 183 17.64 -1.54 4.58
N MET A 184 16.34 -1.55 4.89
CA MET A 184 15.57 -0.34 5.16
C MET A 184 16.23 0.43 6.32
N SER A 185 16.37 1.74 6.17
CA SER A 185 17.15 2.58 7.10
C SER A 185 16.32 3.14 8.25
N ARG A 186 15.02 3.32 8.02
CA ARG A 186 14.11 3.99 8.95
C ARG A 186 12.67 3.56 8.73
N VAL A 187 11.93 3.40 9.81
CA VAL A 187 10.50 3.08 9.85
C VAL A 187 9.77 4.12 10.68
N LEU A 188 8.84 4.82 10.04
CA LEU A 188 7.91 5.75 10.67
C LEU A 188 6.54 5.10 10.70
N ASN A 189 5.95 4.94 11.88
CA ASN A 189 4.65 4.28 12.00
C ASN A 189 3.68 5.06 12.88
N GLU A 190 2.39 4.86 12.62
CA GLU A 190 1.28 5.30 13.45
C GLU A 190 0.36 4.11 13.72
N VAL A 191 0.45 3.53 14.92
CA VAL A 191 -0.23 2.26 15.26
C VAL A 191 -1.75 2.37 15.16
N ILE A 192 -2.34 3.51 15.58
CA ILE A 192 -3.80 3.71 15.58
C ILE A 192 -4.34 3.80 14.15
N LYS A 193 -3.65 4.54 13.27
CA LYS A 193 -4.03 4.66 11.86
C LYS A 193 -3.55 3.49 11.02
N ASP A 194 -2.71 2.61 11.57
CA ASP A 194 -2.10 1.47 10.90
C ASP A 194 -1.34 1.87 9.62
N ILE A 195 -0.67 3.03 9.67
CA ILE A 195 0.14 3.59 8.57
C ILE A 195 1.61 3.44 8.90
N CYS A 196 2.37 2.88 7.97
CA CYS A 196 3.82 2.75 8.06
C CYS A 196 4.49 3.32 6.81
N LEU A 197 5.55 4.10 7.00
CA LEU A 197 6.48 4.54 5.97
C LEU A 197 7.85 3.93 6.27
N ILE A 198 8.49 3.33 5.28
CA ILE A 198 9.83 2.77 5.37
C ILE A 198 10.73 3.45 4.35
N GLU A 199 11.92 3.89 4.77
CA GLU A 199 12.90 4.54 3.92
C GLU A 199 13.95 3.53 3.43
N TYR A 200 14.23 3.56 2.14
CA TYR A 200 15.31 2.81 1.50
C TYR A 200 16.26 3.77 0.78
N HIS A 201 17.55 3.71 1.10
CA HIS A 201 18.57 4.51 0.44
C HIS A 201 19.23 3.71 -0.67
N THR A 202 19.35 4.30 -1.86
CA THR A 202 19.92 3.66 -3.05
C THR A 202 20.89 4.56 -3.78
N HIS A 203 21.92 3.95 -4.38
CA HIS A 203 22.79 4.60 -5.36
C HIS A 203 22.38 4.28 -6.80
N ASN A 204 21.35 3.44 -6.99
CA ASN A 204 20.78 3.16 -8.31
C ASN A 204 19.82 4.28 -8.70
N LEU A 205 20.38 5.35 -9.27
CA LEU A 205 19.61 6.54 -9.67
C LEU A 205 18.68 6.27 -10.86
N ASP A 206 19.02 5.32 -11.73
CA ASP A 206 18.14 4.92 -12.83
C ASP A 206 16.83 4.32 -12.32
N LEU A 207 16.91 3.48 -11.28
CA LEU A 207 15.72 2.96 -10.60
C LEU A 207 14.92 4.10 -9.95
N ALA A 208 15.59 5.03 -9.27
CA ALA A 208 14.94 6.15 -8.60
C ALA A 208 14.20 7.05 -9.61
N HIS A 209 14.85 7.43 -10.72
CA HIS A 209 14.23 8.22 -11.79
C HIS A 209 13.08 7.48 -12.46
N ARG A 210 13.20 6.17 -12.69
CA ARG A 210 12.09 5.37 -13.22
C ARG A 210 10.86 5.46 -12.31
N LEU A 211 11.04 5.28 -11.00
CA LEU A 211 9.95 5.33 -10.03
C LEU A 211 9.35 6.74 -9.90
N GLU A 212 10.19 7.78 -9.88
CA GLU A 212 9.74 9.18 -9.87
C GLU A 212 8.91 9.50 -11.11
N LYS A 213 9.38 9.10 -12.30
CA LYS A 213 8.63 9.27 -13.55
C LYS A 213 7.27 8.59 -13.48
N THR A 214 7.18 7.36 -12.94
CA THR A 214 5.90 6.66 -12.77
C THR A 214 4.97 7.39 -11.79
N ILE A 215 5.50 8.00 -10.71
CA ILE A 215 4.70 8.86 -9.81
C ILE A 215 4.14 10.07 -10.56
N MET A 216 4.95 10.72 -11.40
CA MET A 216 4.51 11.85 -12.23
C MET A 216 3.45 11.41 -13.26
N GLU A 217 3.63 10.26 -13.92
CA GLU A 217 2.66 9.70 -14.87
C GLU A 217 1.30 9.44 -14.21
N ILE A 218 1.28 8.89 -12.98
CA ILE A 218 0.05 8.71 -12.18
C ILE A 218 -0.65 10.06 -11.97
N HIS A 219 0.10 11.10 -11.59
CA HIS A 219 -0.46 12.43 -11.38
C HIS A 219 -1.04 13.03 -12.67
N GLU A 220 -0.33 12.90 -13.79
CA GLU A 220 -0.80 13.35 -15.11
C GLU A 220 -2.07 12.62 -15.55
N LEU A 221 -2.13 11.29 -15.40
CA LEU A 221 -3.31 10.49 -15.73
C LEU A 221 -4.54 10.87 -14.87
N MET A 222 -4.31 11.13 -13.58
CA MET A 222 -5.35 11.62 -12.66
C MET A 222 -5.88 13.00 -13.08
N LEU A 223 -4.98 13.94 -13.40
CA LEU A 223 -5.36 15.27 -13.88
C LEU A 223 -6.08 15.22 -15.22
N HIS A 224 -5.64 14.35 -16.13
CA HIS A 224 -6.27 14.16 -17.43
C HIS A 224 -7.70 13.63 -17.28
N SER A 225 -7.90 12.59 -16.46
CA SER A 225 -9.23 12.05 -16.15
C SER A 225 -10.16 13.12 -15.56
N TYR A 226 -9.62 13.99 -14.69
CA TYR A 226 -10.38 15.09 -14.10
C TYR A 226 -10.82 16.13 -15.15
N ASN A 227 -9.91 16.53 -16.04
CA ASN A 227 -10.16 17.58 -17.04
C ASN A 227 -11.04 17.12 -18.21
N GLN A 228 -10.98 15.83 -18.57
CA GLN A 228 -11.75 15.29 -19.69
C GLN A 228 -13.23 15.01 -19.39
N THR A 229 -13.72 15.29 -18.18
CA THR A 229 -15.13 15.06 -17.83
C THR A 229 -15.97 16.30 -18.19
N PRO A 230 -16.49 16.45 -19.45
CA PRO A 230 -16.95 17.73 -19.98
C PRO A 230 -18.38 18.08 -19.52
N ASN A 231 -18.96 17.28 -18.63
CA ASN A 231 -20.38 17.31 -18.28
C ASN A 231 -20.65 17.18 -16.78
N MET A 232 -19.86 17.89 -15.96
CA MET A 232 -20.25 18.19 -14.57
C MET A 232 -21.60 18.91 -14.43
N THR A 233 -22.23 19.33 -15.54
CA THR A 233 -23.58 19.87 -15.61
C THR A 233 -24.67 18.78 -15.69
N LYS A 234 -24.45 17.62 -16.34
CA LYS A 234 -25.36 16.47 -16.26
C LYS A 234 -25.32 15.78 -14.88
N LEU A 235 -24.24 16.03 -14.12
CA LEU A 235 -24.08 15.58 -12.74
C LEU A 235 -25.08 16.18 -11.74
N LYS A 236 -25.84 17.22 -12.12
CA LYS A 236 -26.77 17.94 -11.22
C LYS A 236 -27.97 17.13 -10.76
N HIS A 237 -28.17 15.89 -11.23
CA HIS A 237 -29.39 15.10 -10.95
C HIS A 237 -29.16 13.84 -10.11
N CYS A 238 -27.93 13.46 -9.74
CA CYS A 238 -27.74 12.45 -8.70
C CYS A 238 -27.80 13.14 -7.34
N ARG A 239 -28.79 12.77 -6.53
CA ARG A 239 -29.08 13.43 -5.26
C ARG A 239 -28.15 12.95 -4.13
N SER A 240 -27.39 11.85 -4.31
CA SER A 240 -26.44 11.36 -3.32
C SER A 240 -25.20 10.67 -3.90
N ILE A 241 -24.10 10.66 -3.13
CA ILE A 241 -22.88 9.88 -3.40
C ILE A 241 -23.18 8.37 -3.44
N GLN A 242 -24.22 7.93 -2.73
CA GLN A 242 -24.64 6.52 -2.65
C GLN A 242 -25.13 5.98 -4.00
N ASP A 243 -25.64 6.84 -4.89
CA ASP A 243 -26.20 6.44 -6.18
C ASP A 243 -25.13 6.05 -7.21
N ARG A 244 -23.85 6.36 -6.97
CA ARG A 244 -22.80 6.32 -8.00
C ARG A 244 -21.76 5.21 -7.86
N GLN A 245 -21.61 4.63 -6.67
CA GLN A 245 -20.73 3.48 -6.37
C GLN A 245 -19.46 3.43 -7.25
N PRO A 246 -18.54 4.41 -7.13
CA PRO A 246 -17.39 4.55 -8.02
C PRO A 246 -16.57 3.26 -8.11
N LEU A 247 -15.99 3.02 -9.29
CA LEU A 247 -15.06 1.91 -9.49
C LEU A 247 -13.84 2.11 -8.58
N LEU A 248 -13.56 1.05 -7.83
CA LEU A 248 -12.36 0.91 -7.04
C LEU A 248 -11.49 -0.16 -7.66
N PHE A 249 -10.19 0.03 -7.56
CA PHE A 249 -9.24 -1.05 -7.82
C PHE A 249 -8.15 -1.09 -6.78
N MET A 250 -7.51 -2.24 -6.69
CA MET A 250 -6.35 -2.46 -5.84
C MET A 250 -5.38 -3.36 -6.60
N VAL A 251 -4.10 -2.97 -6.58
CA VAL A 251 -3.00 -3.85 -6.98
C VAL A 251 -2.33 -4.35 -5.71
N SER A 252 -2.20 -5.67 -5.56
CA SER A 252 -1.63 -6.25 -4.34
C SER A 252 -0.95 -7.60 -4.56
N HIS A 253 -0.27 -8.08 -3.52
CA HIS A 253 0.34 -9.39 -3.44
C HIS A 253 -0.47 -10.32 -2.51
N PRO A 254 -1.62 -10.86 -2.96
CA PRO A 254 -2.41 -11.78 -2.14
C PRO A 254 -1.56 -13.00 -1.76
N HIS A 255 -1.52 -13.30 -0.47
CA HIS A 255 -0.66 -14.29 0.17
C HIS A 255 0.83 -14.08 -0.10
N GLY A 256 1.27 -12.86 -0.42
CA GLY A 256 2.64 -12.58 -0.85
C GLY A 256 3.03 -13.23 -2.18
N CYS A 257 2.06 -13.69 -2.99
CA CYS A 257 2.31 -14.23 -4.33
C CYS A 257 2.50 -13.09 -5.35
N SER A 258 2.62 -13.42 -6.65
CA SER A 258 2.78 -12.43 -7.72
C SER A 258 1.63 -11.42 -7.77
N LYS A 259 1.90 -10.19 -8.22
CA LYS A 259 0.93 -9.09 -8.23
C LYS A 259 -0.38 -9.45 -8.94
N GLN A 260 -1.48 -9.05 -8.32
CA GLN A 260 -2.83 -9.20 -8.84
C GLN A 260 -3.55 -7.84 -8.81
N VAL A 261 -4.41 -7.61 -9.79
CA VAL A 261 -5.40 -6.55 -9.82
C VAL A 261 -6.73 -7.11 -9.33
N SER A 262 -7.41 -6.36 -8.47
CA SER A 262 -8.79 -6.65 -8.08
C SER A 262 -9.64 -5.40 -8.26
N LEU A 263 -10.86 -5.59 -8.77
CA LEU A 263 -11.82 -4.52 -9.01
C LEU A 263 -12.97 -4.63 -7.99
N GLY A 264 -13.58 -3.51 -7.67
CA GLY A 264 -14.69 -3.42 -6.75
C GLY A 264 -15.41 -2.10 -6.84
N ARG A 265 -16.31 -1.87 -5.90
CA ARG A 265 -17.07 -0.63 -5.78
C ARG A 265 -17.12 -0.18 -4.34
N TRP A 266 -17.27 1.13 -4.17
CA TRP A 266 -17.61 1.71 -2.89
C TRP A 266 -19.06 1.32 -2.54
N THR A 267 -19.27 0.73 -1.35
CA THR A 267 -20.59 0.31 -0.87
C THR A 267 -21.19 1.26 0.18
N SER A 268 -20.39 1.77 1.12
CA SER A 268 -20.84 2.75 2.11
C SER A 268 -19.68 3.54 2.70
N ALA A 269 -19.95 4.69 3.32
CA ALA A 269 -18.96 5.43 4.11
C ALA A 269 -19.53 5.78 5.46
N ASP A 270 -18.69 5.65 6.49
CA ASP A 270 -18.95 6.19 7.80
C ASP A 270 -18.26 7.54 7.91
N VAL A 271 -19.08 8.59 7.86
CA VAL A 271 -18.69 10.00 8.02
C VAL A 271 -18.91 10.52 9.44
N SER A 272 -19.21 9.63 10.40
CA SER A 272 -19.46 10.03 11.79
C SER A 272 -18.26 10.72 12.43
N ASN A 273 -17.04 10.39 11.98
CA ASN A 273 -15.81 11.07 12.37
C ASN A 273 -15.29 11.94 11.22
N ARG A 274 -15.39 13.27 11.36
CA ARG A 274 -14.91 14.23 10.35
C ARG A 274 -13.40 14.15 10.10
N LEU A 275 -12.63 13.55 11.01
CA LEU A 275 -11.18 13.40 10.91
C LEU A 275 -10.78 12.05 10.30
N ILE A 276 -11.61 11.02 10.42
CA ILE A 276 -11.31 9.67 9.93
C ILE A 276 -12.50 9.18 9.11
N LEU A 277 -12.33 9.24 7.79
CA LEU A 277 -13.28 8.66 6.86
C LEU A 277 -13.03 7.15 6.77
N SER A 278 -14.01 6.35 7.18
CA SER A 278 -14.01 4.91 6.99
C SER A 278 -14.93 4.54 5.83
N PHE A 279 -14.47 3.64 4.96
CA PHE A 279 -15.21 3.23 3.77
C PHE A 279 -15.36 1.72 3.74
N GLN A 280 -16.52 1.27 3.29
CA GLN A 280 -16.74 -0.12 2.91
C GLN A 280 -16.66 -0.25 1.39
N TYR A 281 -16.02 -1.32 0.94
CA TYR A 281 -15.81 -1.61 -0.46
C TYR A 281 -15.92 -3.11 -0.75
N SER A 282 -16.21 -3.44 -2.01
CA SER A 282 -16.32 -4.83 -2.48
C SER A 282 -15.05 -5.39 -3.12
N THR A 283 -13.99 -4.59 -3.26
CA THR A 283 -12.70 -5.02 -3.81
C THR A 283 -12.15 -6.22 -3.03
N SER A 284 -11.77 -7.28 -3.74
CA SER A 284 -11.34 -8.53 -3.12
C SER A 284 -9.95 -8.38 -2.50
N THR A 285 -9.81 -8.74 -1.22
CA THR A 285 -8.55 -8.73 -0.47
C THR A 285 -8.28 -10.12 0.10
N CYS A 286 -7.00 -10.46 0.28
CA CYS A 286 -6.56 -11.65 1.02
C CYS A 286 -5.53 -11.24 2.07
N PRO A 287 -5.23 -12.10 3.05
CA PRO A 287 -3.94 -12.02 3.75
C PRO A 287 -2.80 -11.75 2.77
N GLY A 288 -1.87 -10.85 3.09
CA GLY A 288 -0.83 -10.38 2.16
C GLY A 288 -1.22 -9.15 1.32
N SER A 289 -2.51 -8.85 1.15
CA SER A 289 -2.97 -7.60 0.53
C SER A 289 -2.85 -6.38 1.47
N SER A 290 -2.65 -6.59 2.77
CA SER A 290 -2.52 -5.51 3.76
C SER A 290 -1.39 -4.53 3.40
N GLY A 291 -1.70 -3.23 3.47
CA GLY A 291 -0.81 -2.14 3.07
C GLY A 291 -0.89 -1.76 1.59
N ALA A 292 -1.68 -2.46 0.77
CA ALA A 292 -1.99 -2.06 -0.60
C ALA A 292 -2.84 -0.76 -0.62
N ARG A 293 -2.66 0.06 -1.66
CA ARG A 293 -3.52 1.23 -1.91
C ARG A 293 -4.86 0.79 -2.49
N ILE A 294 -5.94 1.37 -1.97
CA ILE A 294 -7.23 1.38 -2.66
C ILE A 294 -7.30 2.64 -3.50
N CYS A 295 -7.34 2.46 -4.82
CA CYS A 295 -7.46 3.56 -5.76
C CYS A 295 -8.92 3.73 -6.17
N VAL A 296 -9.41 4.97 -6.07
CA VAL A 296 -10.76 5.36 -6.49
C VAL A 296 -10.64 6.00 -7.86
N PHE A 297 -11.35 5.51 -8.86
CA PHE A 297 -11.44 6.24 -10.12
C PHE A 297 -12.30 7.49 -9.90
N PRO A 298 -11.76 8.69 -10.21
CA PRO A 298 -12.49 9.93 -10.03
C PRO A 298 -13.51 10.06 -11.15
N GLU A 299 -14.60 9.30 -11.07
CA GLU A 299 -15.67 9.52 -12.01
C GLU A 299 -16.39 10.85 -11.67
N LEU A 300 -16.46 11.25 -10.39
CA LEU A 300 -17.42 12.29 -9.97
C LEU A 300 -16.99 13.00 -8.66
N SER A 301 -16.10 13.99 -8.74
CA SER A 301 -16.00 15.04 -7.70
C SER A 301 -17.23 15.94 -7.83
N THR A 302 -18.25 15.75 -6.99
CA THR A 302 -19.34 16.73 -6.87
C THR A 302 -18.80 18.03 -6.28
N LYS A 303 -19.21 19.18 -6.83
CA LYS A 303 -18.88 20.53 -6.31
C LYS A 303 -18.99 20.55 -4.78
N GLY A 304 -17.85 20.67 -4.11
CA GLY A 304 -17.77 20.86 -2.66
C GLY A 304 -16.80 19.93 -1.92
N VAL A 305 -16.44 18.77 -2.48
CA VAL A 305 -15.38 17.91 -1.91
C VAL A 305 -14.42 17.58 -3.04
N ASN A 306 -13.24 18.21 -3.03
CA ASN A 306 -12.21 18.04 -4.06
C ASN A 306 -11.56 16.65 -3.93
N LEU A 307 -12.26 15.60 -4.39
CA LEU A 307 -11.79 14.22 -4.24
C LEU A 307 -10.60 13.86 -5.15
N SER A 308 -10.19 14.74 -6.07
CA SER A 308 -9.16 14.46 -7.09
C SER A 308 -7.76 14.23 -6.52
N THR A 309 -7.54 14.57 -5.24
CA THR A 309 -6.25 14.37 -4.55
C THR A 309 -6.24 13.18 -3.60
N TYR A 310 -7.36 12.47 -3.39
CA TYR A 310 -7.40 11.39 -2.42
C TYR A 310 -7.02 10.07 -3.07
N THR A 311 -5.71 9.79 -3.07
CA THR A 311 -5.30 8.41 -2.84
C THR A 311 -5.68 8.08 -1.41
N LEU A 312 -6.83 7.43 -1.22
CA LEU A 312 -7.25 7.00 0.11
C LEU A 312 -6.36 5.84 0.55
N PHE A 313 -5.40 6.14 1.42
CA PHE A 313 -4.70 5.13 2.18
C PHE A 313 -5.67 4.57 3.21
N LEU A 314 -6.32 3.47 2.84
CA LEU A 314 -7.21 2.75 3.73
C LEU A 314 -6.43 1.54 4.24
N PRO A 315 -6.13 1.46 5.54
CA PRO A 315 -5.86 0.16 6.14
C PRO A 315 -7.00 -0.79 5.75
N SER A 316 -6.74 -2.09 5.64
CA SER A 316 -7.78 -3.08 5.31
C SER A 316 -8.78 -3.27 6.47
N LEU A 317 -9.36 -2.19 7.00
CA LEU A 317 -10.36 -2.22 8.06
C LEU A 317 -11.69 -2.63 7.45
N ARG A 318 -12.00 -3.94 7.48
CA ARG A 318 -13.41 -4.35 7.53
C ARG A 318 -13.96 -3.96 8.89
N ALA A 319 -14.74 -2.89 8.94
CA ALA A 319 -15.47 -2.50 10.14
C ALA A 319 -16.57 -3.54 10.45
N HIS A 320 -16.25 -4.52 11.30
CA HIS A 320 -17.22 -5.24 12.12
C HIS A 320 -16.93 -4.93 13.59
N CYS A 321 -17.34 -3.75 14.04
CA CYS A 321 -17.96 -3.46 15.35
C CYS A 321 -17.96 -1.94 15.57
N GLY A 322 -19.12 -1.39 15.92
CA GLY A 322 -19.23 -0.03 16.42
C GLY A 322 -18.50 0.11 17.75
N ALA A 323 -17.46 0.91 17.79
CA ALA A 323 -16.87 1.43 19.01
C ALA A 323 -16.40 2.87 18.76
N SER A 324 -16.94 3.79 19.56
CA SER A 324 -16.55 5.20 19.61
C SER A 324 -15.11 5.36 20.07
N PHE A 325 -14.33 6.23 19.42
CA PHE A 325 -12.94 6.52 19.78
C PHE A 325 -12.70 8.02 20.08
N MET A 326 -11.91 8.25 21.13
CA MET A 326 -11.45 9.55 21.65
C MET A 326 -10.34 10.19 20.78
N GLN A 327 -10.29 11.52 20.82
CA GLN A 327 -9.26 12.39 20.24
C GLN A 327 -7.87 12.19 20.86
N LEU A 328 -6.84 12.06 20.03
CA LEU A 328 -5.44 12.41 20.33
C LEU A 328 -4.79 13.01 19.08
N GLY A 329 -4.05 14.11 19.25
CA GLY A 329 -3.62 15.03 18.20
C GLY A 329 -2.18 14.91 17.71
N GLU A 330 -1.89 15.79 16.74
CA GLU A 330 -0.60 16.28 16.21
C GLU A 330 0.62 15.36 16.30
N SER A 331 0.94 14.64 15.21
CA SER A 331 2.28 14.02 15.04
C SER A 331 2.85 14.00 13.61
N PHE A 332 2.14 14.50 12.59
CA PHE A 332 2.61 14.47 11.20
C PHE A 332 2.75 15.84 10.51
N GLY A 333 2.48 16.94 11.23
CA GLY A 333 2.30 18.28 10.64
C GLY A 333 3.55 19.10 10.33
N ARG A 334 4.80 18.58 10.41
CA ARG A 334 6.02 19.41 10.21
C ARG A 334 7.16 18.78 9.41
N VAL A 335 6.89 17.91 8.44
CA VAL A 335 7.96 17.34 7.59
C VAL A 335 7.61 17.36 6.10
N TYR A 336 6.89 18.35 5.58
CA TYR A 336 6.76 18.53 4.12
C TYR A 336 6.53 20.02 3.78
N GLU A 337 7.59 20.82 3.82
CA GLU A 337 7.64 22.07 3.05
C GLU A 337 8.29 21.77 1.70
N GLY A 338 7.51 21.86 0.62
CA GLY A 338 8.02 21.74 -0.75
C GLY A 338 7.49 20.53 -1.51
N GLN A 339 6.49 20.79 -2.35
CA GLN A 339 6.00 19.98 -3.48
C GLN A 339 5.19 18.71 -3.09
N TYR A 340 3.88 18.80 -3.34
CA TYR A 340 2.82 17.78 -3.20
C TYR A 340 2.35 17.48 -1.75
N ALA A 341 1.37 18.27 -1.29
CA ALA A 341 0.61 17.97 -0.09
C ALA A 341 -0.49 16.93 -0.40
N PHE A 342 -0.32 15.70 0.08
CA PHE A 342 -1.43 14.77 0.27
C PHE A 342 -2.00 14.99 1.67
N LEU A 343 -3.22 15.50 1.76
CA LEU A 343 -3.90 15.72 3.04
C LEU A 343 -4.17 14.37 3.70
N TYR A 344 -3.42 14.06 4.76
CA TYR A 344 -3.90 13.23 5.85
C TYR A 344 -4.62 14.17 6.82
N LEU A 345 -5.92 13.98 7.01
CA LEU A 345 -6.66 14.67 8.08
C LEU A 345 -6.21 14.17 9.47
#